data_AF-A0A6C0JFX2-F1
#
_entry.id   AF-A0A6C0JFX2-F1
#
_cell.length_a   1.000
_cell.length_b   1.000
_cell.length_c   1.000
_cell.angle_alpha   90.00
_cell.angle_beta   90.00
_cell.angle_gamma   90.00
#
_symmetry.space_group_name_H-M   'P 1'
#
loop_
_entity.id
_entity.type
_entity.pdbx_description
1 polymer ?
#
loop_
_entity_poly.entity_id
_entity_poly.type
_entity_poly.pdbx_seq_one_letter_code
_entity_poly.pdbx_strand_id
1 'polypeptide(L)'
;MLLKLLSTLIYFYKKLTTPSDYTIISEELEYKIDHDMKYQLEDDFWLQESRGWKDNILDEYHCYVTNKSFRNTIVPQNVSNLILRVKYYYDGKVYKAITQDINFVPGKVEQDNMIFSIPLAHVWIIDHDDKPQVDITQKVKRYAGPRNDFHGQKVRLEDFLYYTRKTLETRFPKIMLTNSLGMKKIVLTTRDSTSDLRIP
;
A
#
# COMPACT_ATOMS: atom_id res chain seq x y z
N MET A 1 0.73 26.64 -36.52
CA MET A 1 1.81 25.61 -36.57
C MET A 1 2.65 25.57 -35.30
N LEU A 2 2.99 26.72 -34.69
CA LEU A 2 3.79 26.79 -33.45
C LEU A 2 3.21 25.96 -32.28
N LEU A 3 1.89 26.02 -32.05
CA LEU A 3 1.21 25.24 -31.00
C LEU A 3 1.32 23.72 -31.24
N LYS A 4 1.24 23.28 -32.50
CA LYS A 4 1.43 21.86 -32.86
C LYS A 4 2.87 21.45 -32.55
N LEU A 5 3.86 22.22 -33.02
CA LEU A 5 5.28 21.96 -32.73
C LEU A 5 5.57 21.89 -31.22
N LEU A 6 5.06 22.84 -30.44
CA LEU A 6 5.25 22.90 -28.99
C LEU A 6 4.63 21.67 -28.30
N SER A 7 3.40 21.30 -28.68
CA SER A 7 2.74 20.10 -28.15
C SER A 7 3.50 18.81 -28.49
N THR A 8 4.08 18.72 -29.68
CA THR A 8 4.89 17.57 -30.11
C THR A 8 6.20 17.50 -29.31
N LEU A 9 6.89 18.64 -29.11
CA LEU A 9 8.12 18.71 -28.32
C LEU A 9 7.86 18.34 -26.86
N ILE A 10 6.78 18.85 -26.26
CA ILE A 10 6.39 18.49 -24.88
C ILE A 10 6.07 16.99 -24.78
N TYR A 11 5.36 16.42 -25.76
CA TYR A 11 5.07 14.99 -25.79
C TYR A 11 6.35 14.14 -25.86
N PHE A 12 7.28 14.47 -26.76
CA PHE A 12 8.56 13.75 -26.86
C PHE A 12 9.40 13.88 -25.59
N TYR A 13 9.45 15.08 -25.01
CA TYR A 13 10.15 15.30 -23.73
C TYR A 13 9.53 14.46 -22.61
N LYS A 14 8.19 14.46 -22.48
CA LYS A 14 7.48 13.66 -21.48
C LYS A 14 7.74 12.16 -21.71
N LYS A 15 7.69 11.69 -22.96
CA LYS A 15 7.97 10.30 -23.32
C LYS A 15 9.41 9.86 -22.99
N LEU A 16 10.38 10.77 -23.10
CA LEU A 16 11.79 10.47 -22.80
C LEU A 16 12.10 10.50 -21.30
N THR A 17 11.46 11.41 -20.55
CA THR A 17 11.78 11.66 -19.14
C THR A 17 10.87 10.94 -18.15
N THR A 18 9.69 10.50 -18.60
CA THR A 18 8.69 9.87 -17.73
C THR A 18 8.78 8.35 -17.87
N PRO A 19 8.99 7.61 -16.76
CA PRO A 19 8.90 6.15 -16.78
C PRO A 19 7.53 5.68 -17.27
N SER A 20 7.48 4.51 -17.90
CA SER A 20 6.22 3.90 -18.31
C SER A 20 5.27 3.68 -17.13
N ASP A 21 3.97 3.75 -17.40
CA ASP A 21 2.96 3.44 -16.39
C ASP A 21 3.15 2.02 -15.86
N TYR A 22 2.91 1.87 -14.56
CA TYR A 22 3.08 0.65 -13.76
C TYR A 22 4.50 0.10 -13.70
N THR A 23 5.51 0.90 -14.08
CA THR A 23 6.92 0.53 -13.84
C THR A 23 7.15 0.39 -12.34
N ILE A 24 7.50 -0.82 -11.89
CA ILE A 24 7.78 -1.12 -10.49
C ILE A 24 9.13 -0.49 -10.10
N ILE A 25 9.13 0.22 -8.99
CA ILE A 25 10.31 0.85 -8.37
C ILE A 25 10.87 -0.07 -7.29
N SER A 26 9.99 -0.58 -6.41
CA SER A 26 10.37 -1.50 -5.35
C SER A 26 9.18 -2.33 -4.89
N GLU A 27 9.48 -3.55 -4.45
CA GLU A 27 8.56 -4.49 -3.84
C GLU A 27 9.11 -4.92 -2.50
N GLU A 28 8.27 -4.83 -1.48
CA GLU A 28 8.58 -5.14 -0.08
C GLU A 28 7.53 -6.11 0.44
N LEU A 29 7.99 -7.17 1.11
CA LEU A 29 7.16 -8.18 1.73
C LEU A 29 7.33 -8.11 3.24
N GLU A 30 6.22 -8.00 3.96
CA GLU A 30 6.14 -8.05 5.42
C GLU A 30 5.31 -9.28 5.80
N TYR A 31 5.72 -10.01 6.82
CA TYR A 31 4.98 -11.17 7.30
C TYR A 31 5.37 -11.51 8.73
N LYS A 32 4.55 -12.35 9.37
CA LYS A 32 4.80 -12.88 10.71
C LYS A 32 5.04 -14.37 10.67
N ILE A 33 5.90 -14.86 11.56
CA ILE A 33 6.21 -16.28 11.69
C ILE A 33 5.66 -16.82 13.00
N ASP A 34 4.93 -17.92 12.92
CA ASP A 34 4.60 -18.78 14.05
C ASP A 34 5.68 -19.86 14.19
N HIS A 35 6.53 -19.73 15.21
CA HIS A 35 7.66 -20.64 15.43
C HIS A 35 7.24 -22.02 15.98
N ASP A 36 6.02 -22.14 16.51
CA ASP A 36 5.50 -23.38 17.09
C ASP A 36 4.79 -24.25 16.02
N MET A 37 4.43 -23.65 14.88
CA MET A 37 3.71 -24.33 13.82
C MET A 37 4.65 -25.17 12.94
N LYS A 38 4.26 -26.42 12.66
CA LYS A 38 4.95 -27.25 11.66
C LYS A 38 4.57 -26.79 10.24
N TYR A 39 5.56 -26.69 9.37
CA TYR A 39 5.39 -26.26 7.99
C TYR A 39 6.24 -27.08 7.03
N GLN A 40 5.93 -26.97 5.75
CA GLN A 40 6.73 -27.53 4.65
C GLN A 40 7.10 -26.40 3.69
N LEU A 41 8.31 -26.48 3.12
CA LEU A 41 8.81 -25.51 2.16
C LEU A 41 9.03 -26.22 0.83
N GLU A 42 8.37 -25.73 -0.22
CA GLU A 42 8.52 -26.24 -1.58
C GLU A 42 9.25 -25.25 -2.48
N ASP A 43 9.00 -23.93 -2.30
CA ASP A 43 9.60 -22.90 -3.13
C ASP A 43 10.98 -22.43 -2.62
N ASP A 44 11.88 -22.20 -3.57
CA ASP A 44 13.23 -21.68 -3.32
C ASP A 44 13.24 -20.34 -2.56
N PHE A 45 12.27 -19.48 -2.86
CA PHE A 45 12.13 -18.18 -2.18
C PHE A 45 11.93 -18.37 -0.67
N TRP A 46 10.95 -19.18 -0.27
CA TRP A 46 10.66 -19.43 1.13
C TRP A 46 11.75 -20.25 1.81
N LEU A 47 12.42 -21.14 1.08
CA LEU A 47 13.60 -21.85 1.59
C LEU A 47 14.74 -20.88 1.97
N GLN A 48 14.97 -19.84 1.16
CA GLN A 48 15.97 -18.81 1.47
C GLN A 48 15.56 -17.97 2.68
N GLU A 49 14.31 -17.49 2.71
CA GLU A 49 13.78 -16.71 3.83
C GLU A 49 13.82 -17.50 5.15
N SER A 50 13.52 -18.80 5.12
CA SER A 50 13.51 -19.66 6.31
C SER A 50 14.83 -19.75 7.06
N ARG A 51 15.95 -19.42 6.40
CA ARG A 51 17.26 -19.36 7.06
C ARG A 51 17.31 -18.28 8.13
N GLY A 52 16.58 -17.18 7.95
CA GLY A 52 16.47 -16.09 8.91
C GLY A 52 15.49 -16.36 10.06
N TRP A 53 14.66 -17.40 9.98
CA TRP A 53 13.69 -17.72 11.03
C TRP A 53 14.30 -18.52 12.18
N LYS A 54 15.44 -19.17 11.96
CA LYS A 54 16.03 -20.18 12.84
C LYS A 54 16.47 -19.68 14.22
N ASP A 55 16.64 -18.37 14.38
CA ASP A 55 17.06 -17.79 15.65
C ASP A 55 15.90 -17.65 16.65
N ASN A 56 14.64 -17.74 16.18
CA ASN A 56 13.42 -17.54 16.97
C ASN A 56 13.44 -16.23 17.79
N ILE A 57 14.17 -15.21 17.32
CA ILE A 57 14.30 -13.93 18.03
C ILE A 57 13.19 -12.96 17.61
N LEU A 58 12.82 -12.99 16.33
CA LEU A 58 11.87 -12.09 15.73
C LEU A 58 10.59 -12.85 15.33
N ASP A 59 9.44 -12.22 15.54
CA ASP A 59 8.14 -12.72 15.09
C ASP A 59 7.67 -12.03 13.81
N GLU A 60 8.25 -10.87 13.48
CA GLU A 60 7.89 -10.03 12.35
C GLU A 60 9.10 -9.83 11.43
N TYR A 61 8.92 -10.15 10.14
CA TYR A 61 9.98 -10.09 9.14
C TYR A 61 9.60 -9.13 8.01
N HIS A 62 10.61 -8.43 7.49
CA HIS A 62 10.52 -7.54 6.34
C HIS A 62 11.66 -7.87 5.37
N CYS A 63 11.35 -7.99 4.08
CA CYS A 63 12.36 -8.15 3.06
C CYS A 63 12.01 -7.42 1.76
N TYR A 64 13.05 -6.93 1.08
CA TYR A 64 12.91 -6.44 -0.29
C TYR A 64 12.86 -7.63 -1.24
N VAL A 65 11.78 -7.69 -2.03
CA VAL A 65 11.49 -8.78 -2.98
C VAL A 65 11.53 -8.34 -4.44
N THR A 66 11.91 -7.08 -4.69
CA THR A 66 12.14 -6.54 -6.04
C THR A 66 13.07 -7.45 -6.85
N ASN A 67 12.65 -7.85 -8.04
CA ASN A 67 13.38 -8.75 -8.94
C ASN A 67 13.68 -10.15 -8.38
N LYS A 68 12.99 -10.59 -7.31
CA LYS A 68 13.05 -11.97 -6.81
C LYS A 68 11.86 -12.79 -7.31
N SER A 69 12.02 -14.11 -7.36
CA SER A 69 10.95 -15.05 -7.72
C SER A 69 10.08 -15.39 -6.50
N PHE A 70 9.38 -14.40 -5.95
CA PHE A 70 8.50 -14.58 -4.77
C PHE A 70 7.02 -14.81 -5.13
N ARG A 71 6.65 -14.50 -6.37
CA ARG A 71 5.27 -14.59 -6.87
C ARG A 71 4.95 -16.00 -7.34
N ASN A 72 3.67 -16.36 -7.22
CA ASN A 72 3.09 -17.67 -7.50
C ASN A 72 3.76 -18.79 -6.71
N THR A 73 4.25 -18.46 -5.51
CA THR A 73 4.79 -19.41 -4.54
C THR A 73 3.69 -19.91 -3.62
N ILE A 74 3.91 -21.07 -3.02
CA ILE A 74 3.09 -21.64 -1.96
C ILE A 74 3.57 -21.04 -0.64
N VAL A 75 2.77 -20.13 -0.08
CA VAL A 75 3.07 -19.50 1.21
C VAL A 75 3.06 -20.57 2.31
N PRO A 76 4.15 -20.73 3.08
CA PRO A 76 4.24 -21.72 4.15
C PRO A 76 3.18 -21.51 5.23
N GLN A 77 2.75 -22.60 5.88
CA GLN A 77 1.64 -22.57 6.84
C GLN A 77 1.93 -21.74 8.08
N ASN A 78 3.20 -21.66 8.48
CA ASN A 78 3.66 -20.88 9.62
C ASN A 78 3.77 -19.37 9.33
N VAL A 79 3.56 -18.95 8.08
CA VAL A 79 3.56 -17.54 7.68
C VAL A 79 2.15 -16.97 7.82
N SER A 80 2.03 -15.88 8.56
CA SER A 80 0.76 -15.16 8.75
C SER A 80 0.93 -13.66 8.52
N ASN A 81 -0.20 -12.94 8.40
CA ASN A 81 -0.26 -11.50 8.17
C ASN A 81 0.67 -11.01 7.04
N LEU A 82 0.60 -11.68 5.88
CA LEU A 82 1.39 -11.32 4.72
C LEU A 82 0.91 -9.99 4.14
N ILE A 83 1.81 -9.02 4.02
CA ILE A 83 1.58 -7.71 3.45
C ILE A 83 2.61 -7.45 2.35
N LEU A 84 2.15 -7.34 1.11
CA LEU A 84 2.95 -6.91 -0.01
C LEU A 84 2.75 -5.40 -0.23
N ARG A 85 3.87 -4.68 -0.36
CA ARG A 85 3.87 -3.27 -0.74
C ARG A 85 4.63 -3.07 -2.03
N VAL A 86 3.97 -2.45 -3.00
CA VAL A 86 4.55 -2.20 -4.32
C VAL A 86 4.62 -0.71 -4.53
N LYS A 87 5.82 -0.17 -4.77
CA LYS A 87 6.05 1.21 -5.18
C LYS A 87 6.23 1.23 -6.69
N TYR A 88 5.51 2.09 -7.41
CA TYR A 88 5.51 2.10 -8.88
C TYR A 88 5.24 3.50 -9.43
N TYR A 89 5.53 3.69 -10.72
CA TYR A 89 5.21 4.92 -11.47
C TYR A 89 3.85 4.82 -12.18
N TYR A 90 3.11 5.92 -12.21
CA TYR A 90 1.93 6.09 -13.07
C TYR A 90 1.74 7.59 -13.38
N ASP A 91 1.57 7.95 -14.65
CA ASP A 91 1.52 9.32 -15.16
C ASP A 91 2.64 10.21 -14.60
N GLY A 92 3.85 9.66 -14.53
CA GLY A 92 5.05 10.33 -13.98
C GLY A 92 5.04 10.60 -12.49
N LYS A 93 4.04 10.11 -11.75
CA LYS A 93 3.96 10.20 -10.30
C LYS A 93 4.27 8.85 -9.67
N VAL A 94 4.80 8.90 -8.44
CA VAL A 94 5.07 7.70 -7.66
C VAL A 94 3.86 7.38 -6.80
N TYR A 95 3.33 6.19 -6.99
CA TYR A 95 2.28 5.61 -6.17
C TYR A 95 2.79 4.41 -5.39
N LYS A 96 1.98 4.00 -4.40
CA LYS A 96 2.18 2.76 -3.66
C LYS A 96 0.90 1.94 -3.70
N ALA A 97 1.03 0.63 -3.63
CA ALA A 97 -0.06 -0.30 -3.38
C ALA A 97 0.27 -1.09 -2.11
N ILE A 98 -0.76 -1.52 -1.40
CA ILE A 98 -0.68 -2.39 -0.23
C ILE A 98 -1.73 -3.48 -0.39
N THR A 99 -1.37 -4.73 -0.14
CA THR A 99 -2.25 -5.88 -0.37
C THR A 99 -1.80 -7.08 0.44
N GLN A 100 -2.72 -8.01 0.67
CA GLN A 100 -2.42 -9.33 1.23
C GLN A 100 -2.21 -10.40 0.15
N ASP A 101 -2.43 -10.05 -1.12
CA ASP A 101 -2.18 -10.94 -2.26
C ASP A 101 -0.71 -10.84 -2.71
N ILE A 102 0.06 -11.89 -2.43
CA ILE A 102 1.47 -11.99 -2.85
C ILE A 102 1.65 -11.93 -4.38
N ASN A 103 0.59 -12.17 -5.16
CA ASN A 103 0.60 -12.17 -6.62
C ASN A 103 0.13 -10.85 -7.24
N PHE A 104 -0.23 -9.87 -6.40
CA PHE A 104 -0.72 -8.59 -6.87
C PHE A 104 0.34 -7.82 -7.68
N VAL A 105 -0.06 -7.39 -8.87
CA VAL A 105 0.74 -6.55 -9.76
C VAL A 105 -0.11 -5.33 -10.17
N PRO A 106 0.35 -4.09 -9.93
CA PRO A 106 -0.34 -2.88 -10.39
C PRO A 106 -0.60 -2.92 -11.90
N GLY A 107 -1.80 -2.53 -12.33
CA GLY A 107 -2.18 -2.44 -13.75
C GLY A 107 -2.51 -3.76 -14.46
N LYS A 108 -2.33 -4.92 -13.81
CA LYS A 108 -2.61 -6.23 -14.43
C LYS A 108 -4.10 -6.58 -14.44
N VAL A 109 -4.84 -6.19 -13.39
CA VAL A 109 -6.28 -6.42 -13.25
C VAL A 109 -6.94 -5.05 -13.11
N GLU A 110 -7.16 -4.38 -14.23
CA GLU A 110 -7.93 -3.14 -14.25
C GLU A 110 -9.40 -3.42 -14.49
N GLN A 111 -10.26 -2.81 -13.66
CA GLN A 111 -11.68 -2.77 -13.93
C GLN A 111 -11.95 -1.70 -14.99
N ASP A 112 -12.64 -2.08 -16.07
CA ASP A 112 -13.01 -1.19 -17.18
C ASP A 112 -14.20 -0.26 -16.83
N ASN A 113 -14.51 -0.11 -15.53
CA ASN A 113 -15.57 0.76 -15.06
C ASN A 113 -15.07 2.19 -14.87
N MET A 114 -15.96 3.16 -15.08
CA MET A 114 -15.71 4.55 -14.70
C MET A 114 -15.89 4.69 -13.19
N ILE A 115 -14.89 5.23 -12.50
CA ILE A 115 -14.95 5.52 -11.06
C ILE A 115 -14.97 7.03 -10.87
N PHE A 116 -16.00 7.52 -10.18
CA PHE A 116 -16.03 8.88 -9.66
C PHE A 116 -15.56 8.87 -8.21
N SER A 117 -14.66 9.78 -7.84
CA SER A 117 -14.26 9.96 -6.45
C SER A 117 -14.02 11.43 -6.16
N ILE A 118 -14.50 11.90 -5.01
CA ILE A 118 -14.24 13.26 -4.55
C ILE A 118 -12.80 13.30 -3.99
N PRO A 119 -11.94 14.21 -4.46
CA PRO A 119 -10.57 14.29 -3.96
C PRO A 119 -10.53 14.57 -2.45
N LEU A 120 -9.67 13.86 -1.73
CA LEU A 120 -9.36 14.15 -0.33
C LEU A 120 -8.57 15.46 -0.24
N ALA A 121 -9.01 16.37 0.61
CA ALA A 121 -8.29 17.60 0.94
C ALA A 121 -7.25 17.31 2.03
N HIS A 122 -7.69 16.75 3.16
CA HIS A 122 -6.86 16.49 4.33
C HIS A 122 -7.19 15.14 4.96
N VAL A 123 -6.16 14.47 5.47
CA VAL A 123 -6.29 13.24 6.25
C VAL A 123 -5.36 13.30 7.44
N TRP A 124 -5.93 13.31 8.64
CA TRP A 124 -5.19 13.44 9.89
C TRP A 124 -5.45 12.24 10.79
N ILE A 125 -4.39 11.68 11.36
CA ILE A 125 -4.51 10.87 12.56
C ILE A 125 -4.84 11.81 13.71
N ILE A 126 -5.86 11.48 14.49
CA ILE A 126 -6.33 12.27 15.63
C ILE A 126 -6.31 11.43 16.91
N ASP A 127 -6.21 12.09 18.05
CA ASP A 127 -6.27 11.46 19.37
C ASP A 127 -7.72 11.23 19.84
N HIS A 128 -7.89 10.83 21.11
CA HIS A 128 -9.22 10.62 21.71
C HIS A 128 -10.06 11.92 21.75
N ASP A 129 -9.41 13.08 21.86
CA ASP A 129 -10.03 14.42 21.91
C ASP A 129 -10.25 15.05 20.51
N ASP A 130 -10.08 14.27 19.43
CA ASP A 130 -10.15 14.74 18.03
C ASP A 130 -9.10 15.79 17.65
N LYS A 131 -8.02 15.91 18.42
CA LYS A 131 -6.92 16.83 18.09
C LYS A 131 -6.02 16.21 17.02
N PRO A 132 -5.68 16.95 15.94
CA PRO A 132 -4.80 16.46 14.89
C PRO A 132 -3.40 16.19 15.42
N GLN A 133 -2.90 14.98 15.19
CA GLN A 133 -1.58 14.53 15.64
C GLN A 133 -0.59 14.37 14.49
N VAL A 134 -1.01 13.70 13.42
CA VAL A 134 -0.12 13.38 12.28
C VAL A 134 -0.88 13.55 10.96
N ASP A 135 -0.34 14.37 10.05
CA ASP A 135 -0.86 14.49 8.69
C ASP A 135 -0.42 13.27 7.86
N ILE A 136 -1.39 12.50 7.37
CA ILE A 136 -1.17 11.34 6.50
C ILE A 136 -1.78 11.55 5.10
N THR A 137 -2.17 12.77 4.74
CA THR A 137 -2.83 13.11 3.46
C THR A 137 -2.06 12.56 2.26
N GLN A 138 -0.75 12.83 2.19
CA GLN A 138 0.09 12.39 1.07
C GLN A 138 0.38 10.89 1.10
N LYS A 139 0.35 10.26 2.28
CA LYS A 139 0.45 8.80 2.38
C LYS A 139 -0.81 8.17 1.79
N VAL A 140 -1.97 8.60 2.26
CA VAL A 140 -3.28 8.12 1.77
C VAL A 140 -3.41 8.33 0.27
N LYS A 141 -3.13 9.52 -0.26
CA LYS A 141 -3.18 9.79 -1.71
C LYS A 141 -2.25 8.88 -2.53
N ARG A 142 -1.04 8.61 -2.04
CA ARG A 142 -0.08 7.72 -2.73
C ARG A 142 -0.56 6.27 -2.74
N TYR A 143 -1.17 5.81 -1.66
CA TYR A 143 -1.66 4.43 -1.55
C TYR A 143 -3.05 4.20 -2.17
N ALA A 144 -3.87 5.23 -2.26
CA ALA A 144 -5.17 5.16 -2.94
C ALA A 144 -5.02 4.92 -4.44
N GLY A 145 -3.83 5.15 -4.99
CA GLY A 145 -3.51 4.92 -6.40
C GLY A 145 -4.13 5.93 -7.35
N PRO A 146 -3.93 5.77 -8.67
CA PRO A 146 -4.45 6.66 -9.70
C PRO A 146 -5.99 6.78 -9.70
N ARG A 147 -6.68 5.69 -9.32
CA ARG A 147 -8.15 5.59 -9.31
C ARG A 147 -8.78 5.94 -7.96
N ASN A 148 -7.96 6.30 -6.96
CA ASN A 148 -8.38 6.67 -5.61
C ASN A 148 -9.28 5.60 -4.94
N ASP A 149 -8.95 4.32 -5.18
CA ASP A 149 -9.71 3.14 -4.75
C ASP A 149 -8.85 2.10 -4.02
N PHE A 150 -7.57 2.42 -3.74
CA PHE A 150 -6.59 1.51 -3.15
C PHE A 150 -6.43 0.22 -3.94
N HIS A 151 -6.57 0.29 -5.27
CA HIS A 151 -6.44 -0.88 -6.16
C HIS A 151 -7.45 -1.99 -5.87
N GLY A 152 -8.59 -1.62 -5.27
CA GLY A 152 -9.59 -2.58 -4.79
C GLY A 152 -9.13 -3.42 -3.59
N GLN A 153 -7.99 -3.09 -2.98
CA GLN A 153 -7.41 -3.85 -1.88
C GLN A 153 -7.96 -3.40 -0.54
N LYS A 154 -8.32 -4.37 0.29
CA LYS A 154 -8.78 -4.16 1.65
C LYS A 154 -7.72 -4.64 2.64
N VAL A 155 -6.96 -3.71 3.19
CA VAL A 155 -5.95 -3.98 4.21
C VAL A 155 -6.29 -3.23 5.48
N ARG A 156 -6.06 -3.83 6.65
CA ARG A 156 -6.39 -3.20 7.93
C ARG A 156 -5.55 -1.94 8.12
N LEU A 157 -6.13 -0.94 8.80
CA LEU A 157 -5.41 0.31 9.06
C LEU A 157 -4.20 0.12 9.98
N GLU A 158 -4.21 -0.90 10.83
CA GLU A 158 -3.06 -1.27 11.65
C GLU A 158 -1.83 -1.60 10.80
N ASP A 159 -1.99 -2.47 9.80
CA ASP A 159 -0.91 -2.82 8.87
C ASP A 159 -0.57 -1.63 7.96
N PHE A 160 -1.54 -0.81 7.56
CA PHE A 160 -1.30 0.36 6.73
C PHE A 160 -0.41 1.42 7.41
N LEU A 161 -0.59 1.64 8.71
CA LEU A 161 0.03 2.74 9.45
C LEU A 161 1.41 2.44 10.03
N TYR A 162 1.83 1.18 10.13
CA TYR A 162 3.09 0.73 10.76
C TYR A 162 3.20 1.04 12.26
N TYR A 163 2.09 1.30 12.95
CA TYR A 163 2.10 1.49 14.39
C TYR A 163 1.71 0.20 15.09
N THR A 164 2.32 -0.04 16.26
CA THR A 164 1.88 -1.13 17.13
C THR A 164 0.43 -0.90 17.53
N ARG A 165 -0.32 -2.00 17.73
CA ARG A 165 -1.71 -1.95 18.17
C ARG A 165 -1.89 -1.10 19.43
N LYS A 166 -0.98 -1.22 20.41
CA LYS A 166 -0.99 -0.40 21.63
C LYS A 166 -0.91 1.10 21.33
N THR A 167 -0.04 1.50 20.41
CA THR A 167 0.07 2.91 19.99
C THR A 167 -1.22 3.40 19.32
N LEU A 168 -1.82 2.56 18.47
CA LEU A 168 -3.09 2.89 17.83
C LEU A 168 -4.21 3.06 18.85
N GLU A 169 -4.34 2.15 19.82
CA GLU A 169 -5.40 2.23 20.84
C GLU A 169 -5.22 3.43 21.80
N THR A 170 -3.98 3.73 22.19
CA THR A 170 -3.72 4.74 23.23
C THR A 170 -3.53 6.15 22.68
N ARG A 171 -2.82 6.30 21.55
CA ARG A 171 -2.37 7.60 21.04
C ARG A 171 -3.03 7.97 19.71
N PHE A 172 -3.26 7.00 18.83
CA PHE A 172 -3.72 7.21 17.45
C PHE A 172 -4.99 6.41 17.14
N PRO A 173 -6.09 6.58 17.89
CA PRO A 173 -7.28 5.73 17.78
C PRO A 173 -8.09 5.97 16.51
N LYS A 174 -7.98 7.17 15.94
CA LYS A 174 -8.89 7.67 14.90
C LYS A 174 -8.13 8.33 13.76
N ILE A 175 -8.74 8.32 12.58
CA ILE A 175 -8.33 9.12 11.43
C ILE A 175 -9.52 9.97 10.99
N MET A 176 -9.31 11.28 10.86
CA MET A 176 -10.27 12.20 10.27
C MET A 176 -9.89 12.48 8.82
N LEU A 177 -10.79 12.15 7.90
CA LEU A 177 -10.73 12.46 6.48
C LEU A 177 -11.58 13.72 6.24
N THR A 178 -11.08 14.63 5.41
CA THR A 178 -11.84 15.78 4.88
C THR A 178 -11.70 15.82 3.36
N ASN A 179 -12.80 15.88 2.63
CA ASN A 179 -12.77 16.01 1.16
C ASN A 179 -12.71 17.49 0.71
N SER A 180 -12.55 17.71 -0.59
CA SER A 180 -12.50 19.07 -1.17
C SER A 180 -13.80 19.88 -1.02
N LEU A 181 -14.92 19.22 -0.66
CA LEU A 181 -16.21 19.88 -0.38
C LEU A 181 -16.40 20.18 1.12
N GLY A 182 -15.42 19.86 1.96
CA GLY A 182 -15.49 20.07 3.42
C GLY A 182 -16.22 18.98 4.20
N MET A 183 -16.68 17.90 3.55
CA MET A 183 -17.27 16.76 4.26
C MET A 183 -16.21 16.04 5.07
N LYS A 184 -16.58 15.64 6.30
CA LYS A 184 -15.70 14.95 7.23
C LYS A 184 -16.17 13.52 7.47
N LYS A 185 -15.24 12.58 7.57
CA LYS A 185 -15.47 11.18 7.96
C LYS A 185 -14.42 10.77 8.98
N ILE A 186 -14.83 10.10 10.05
CA ILE A 186 -13.93 9.51 11.03
C ILE A 186 -13.91 8.00 10.83
N VAL A 187 -12.71 7.41 10.88
CA VAL A 187 -12.49 5.96 10.85
C VAL A 187 -11.58 5.55 12.01
N LEU A 188 -11.72 4.32 12.49
CA LEU A 188 -11.01 3.74 13.62
C LEU A 188 -9.78 2.97 13.16
N THR A 189 -8.61 3.29 13.69
CA THR A 189 -7.33 2.70 13.24
C THR A 189 -7.19 1.20 13.51
N THR A 190 -7.96 0.65 14.45
CA THR A 190 -7.88 -0.77 14.85
C THR A 190 -9.00 -1.65 14.29
N ARG A 191 -10.04 -1.05 13.69
CA ARG A 191 -11.22 -1.79 13.20
C ARG A 191 -11.41 -1.65 11.70
N ASP A 192 -11.10 -0.47 11.17
CA ASP A 192 -11.38 -0.14 9.78
C ASP A 192 -10.18 -0.51 8.89
N SER A 193 -10.38 -0.32 7.59
CA SER A 193 -9.45 -0.73 6.54
C SER A 193 -9.20 0.37 5.52
N THR A 194 -8.28 0.14 4.59
CA THR A 194 -7.97 1.06 3.49
C THR A 194 -9.20 1.44 2.67
N SER A 195 -10.17 0.55 2.50
CA SER A 195 -11.43 0.87 1.80
C SER A 195 -12.26 1.94 2.51
N ASP A 196 -12.09 2.10 3.82
CA ASP A 196 -12.82 3.07 4.63
C ASP A 196 -12.20 4.47 4.56
N LEU A 197 -10.98 4.60 4.03
CA LEU A 197 -10.30 5.89 3.80
C LEU A 197 -10.85 6.69 2.61
N ARG A 198 -12.07 6.37 2.17
CA ARG A 198 -12.80 7.07 1.12
C ARG A 198 -14.01 7.80 1.71
N ILE A 199 -14.23 9.00 1.22
CA ILE A 199 -15.45 9.78 1.47
C ILE A 199 -16.32 9.67 0.22
N PRO A 200 -17.62 9.37 0.36
CA PRO A 200 -18.57 9.45 -0.75
C PRO A 200 -18.55 10.80 -1.45
#